data_AF-R8W534-F1
#
_entry.id   AF-R8W534-F1
#
_cell.length_a   1.000
_cell.length_b   1.000
_cell.length_c   1.000
_cell.angle_alpha   90.00
_cell.angle_beta   90.00
_cell.angle_gamma   90.00
#
_symmetry.space_group_name_H-M   'P 1'
#
loop_
_entity.id
_entity.type
_entity.pdbx_description
1 polymer ?
#
loop_
_entity_poly.entity_id
_entity_poly.type
_entity_poly.pdbx_seq_one_letter_code
_entity_poly.pdbx_strand_id
1 'polypeptide(L)'
;MRKVAVKFCGGCNPGYDRGAAYQKIREAVADRAQISLPAEGESYDALLIIRGCTGCPYLYEEIDANERILCVKQDDIPEVIEKIRNL
;
A
#
# COMPACT_ATOMS: atom_id res chain seq x y z
N MET A 1 -16.84 2.56 -2.82
CA MET A 1 -15.70 1.72 -2.41
C MET A 1 -14.48 2.23 -3.16
N ARG A 2 -13.43 2.62 -2.45
CA ARG A 2 -12.21 3.20 -3.05
C ARG A 2 -11.36 2.13 -3.73
N LYS A 3 -10.67 2.48 -4.80
CA LYS A 3 -9.73 1.60 -5.50
C LYS A 3 -8.32 1.89 -5.04
N VAL A 4 -7.67 0.90 -4.43
CA VAL A 4 -6.29 1.03 -3.95
C VAL A 4 -5.42 0.00 -4.66
N ALA A 5 -4.41 0.45 -5.38
CA ALA A 5 -3.40 -0.45 -5.93
C ALA A 5 -2.39 -0.84 -4.83
N VAL A 6 -1.82 -2.04 -4.89
CA VAL A 6 -0.72 -2.45 -4.00
C VAL A 6 0.54 -2.81 -4.76
N LYS A 7 1.68 -2.32 -4.26
CA LYS A 7 3.03 -2.75 -4.68
C LYS A 7 3.87 -3.17 -3.50
N PHE A 8 4.60 -4.26 -3.68
CA PHE A 8 5.58 -4.76 -2.73
C PHE A 8 6.98 -4.41 -3.21
N CYS A 9 7.77 -3.74 -2.37
CA CYS A 9 9.10 -3.27 -2.73
C CYS A 9 10.19 -3.80 -1.78
N GLY A 10 11.25 -4.35 -2.40
CA GLY A 10 12.55 -4.61 -1.79
C GLY A 10 12.62 -5.76 -0.78
N GLY A 11 13.85 -6.19 -0.47
CA GLY A 11 14.20 -7.20 0.55
C GLY A 11 15.00 -6.63 1.74
N CYS A 12 15.17 -5.31 1.82
CA CYS A 12 16.10 -4.65 2.74
C CYS A 12 15.86 -4.96 4.23
N ASN A 13 14.60 -5.17 4.61
CA ASN A 13 14.25 -5.71 5.93
C ASN A 13 13.62 -7.11 5.75
N PRO A 14 14.37 -8.20 5.99
CA PRO A 14 13.87 -9.56 5.90
C PRO A 14 12.94 -9.94 7.07
N GLY A 15 13.04 -9.26 8.21
CA GLY A 15 12.15 -9.48 9.35
C GLY A 15 10.76 -8.86 9.19
N TYR A 16 10.57 -8.03 8.15
CA TYR A 16 9.26 -7.45 7.87
C TYR A 16 8.41 -8.38 6.99
N ASP A 17 7.42 -9.02 7.61
CA ASP A 17 6.42 -9.81 6.90
C ASP A 17 5.42 -8.90 6.17
N ARG A 18 5.74 -8.61 4.91
CA ARG A 18 4.94 -7.77 4.03
C ARG A 18 3.61 -8.44 3.66
N GLY A 19 3.57 -9.77 3.61
CA GLY A 19 2.36 -10.54 3.32
C GLY A 19 1.36 -10.41 4.48
N ALA A 20 1.83 -10.59 5.71
CA ALA A 20 1.02 -10.38 6.90
C ALA A 20 0.54 -8.93 7.03
N ALA A 21 1.38 -7.94 6.73
CA ALA A 21 0.97 -6.54 6.71
C ALA A 21 -0.13 -6.27 5.68
N TYR A 22 0.04 -6.79 4.46
CA TYR A 22 -0.98 -6.69 3.41
C TYR A 22 -2.31 -7.31 3.83
N GLN A 23 -2.32 -8.52 4.40
CA GLN A 23 -3.56 -9.17 4.81
C GLN A 23 -4.28 -8.35 5.89
N LYS A 24 -3.56 -7.88 6.92
CA LYS A 24 -4.12 -7.04 7.98
C LYS A 24 -4.76 -5.76 7.42
N ILE A 25 -4.05 -5.06 6.53
CA ILE A 25 -4.55 -3.82 5.92
C ILE A 25 -5.79 -4.13 5.07
N ARG A 26 -5.71 -5.14 4.19
CA ARG A 26 -6.80 -5.54 3.28
C ARG A 26 -8.08 -5.90 4.03
N GLU A 27 -7.96 -6.69 5.10
CA GLU A 27 -9.10 -7.09 5.93
C GLU A 27 -9.70 -5.90 6.68
N ALA A 28 -8.86 -5.03 7.23
CA ALA A 28 -9.30 -3.87 8.02
C ALA A 28 -9.99 -2.77 7.20
N VAL A 29 -9.82 -2.75 5.87
CA VAL A 29 -10.43 -1.74 4.99
C VAL A 29 -11.44 -2.32 4.00
N ALA A 30 -11.74 -3.62 4.06
CA ALA A 30 -12.58 -4.32 3.09
C ALA A 30 -14.00 -3.73 2.97
N ASP A 31 -14.51 -3.05 3.99
CA ASP A 31 -15.80 -2.36 3.98
C ASP A 31 -15.76 -1.00 3.25
N ARG A 32 -14.57 -0.44 3.01
CA ARG A 32 -14.37 0.92 2.44
C ARG A 32 -13.59 0.94 1.14
N ALA A 33 -12.62 0.07 0.99
CA ALA A 33 -11.68 0.04 -0.13
C ALA A 33 -11.47 -1.37 -0.66
N GLN A 34 -11.32 -1.46 -1.98
CA GLN A 34 -10.89 -2.64 -2.69
C GLN A 34 -9.42 -2.50 -3.02
N ILE A 35 -8.60 -3.42 -2.50
CA ILE A 35 -7.17 -3.46 -2.80
C ILE A 35 -6.91 -4.48 -3.91
N SER A 36 -6.23 -4.07 -4.99
CA SER A 36 -5.87 -4.93 -6.12
C SER A 36 -4.43 -4.67 -6.59
N LEU A 37 -3.91 -5.55 -7.44
CA LEU A 37 -2.69 -5.25 -8.18
C LEU A 37 -2.99 -4.16 -9.23
N PRO A 38 -2.02 -3.28 -9.53
CA PRO A 38 -2.18 -2.28 -10.57
C PRO A 38 -2.33 -2.96 -11.95
N ALA A 39 -3.30 -2.51 -12.73
CA ALA A 39 -3.56 -2.94 -14.09
C ALA A 39 -3.26 -1.80 -15.09
N GLU A 40 -2.91 -2.18 -16.32
CA GLU A 40 -2.59 -1.21 -17.37
C GLU A 40 -3.82 -0.38 -17.77
N GLY A 41 -3.66 0.94 -17.81
CA GLY A 41 -4.74 1.88 -18.13
C GLY A 41 -5.78 2.10 -17.02
N GLU A 42 -5.59 1.52 -15.83
CA GLU A 42 -6.45 1.80 -14.67
C GLU A 42 -5.89 2.93 -13.81
N SER A 43 -6.81 3.74 -13.27
CA SER A 43 -6.52 4.77 -12.27
C SER A 43 -7.05 4.37 -10.89
N TYR A 44 -6.30 4.76 -9.86
CA TYR A 44 -6.55 4.41 -8.47
C TYR A 44 -6.68 5.64 -7.57
N ASP A 45 -7.48 5.53 -6.50
CA ASP A 45 -7.55 6.57 -5.46
C ASP A 45 -6.21 6.66 -4.71
N ALA A 46 -5.57 5.51 -4.46
CA ALA A 46 -4.26 5.47 -3.83
C ALA A 46 -3.43 4.27 -4.29
N LEU A 47 -2.11 4.40 -4.15
CA LEU A 47 -1.13 3.32 -4.27
C LEU A 47 -0.54 3.03 -2.89
N LEU A 48 -0.82 1.84 -2.36
CA LEU A 48 -0.20 1.29 -1.17
C LEU A 48 1.14 0.64 -1.52
N ILE A 49 2.23 1.20 -1.00
CA ILE A 49 3.59 0.69 -1.20
C ILE A 49 4.07 0.06 0.11
N ILE A 50 4.13 -1.27 0.13
CA ILE A 50 4.66 -2.04 1.27
C ILE A 50 6.14 -2.31 1.02
N ARG A 51 7.00 -1.65 1.78
CA ARG A 51 8.45 -1.65 1.55
C ARG A 51 9.22 -1.86 2.85
N GLY A 52 10.47 -2.32 2.77
CA GLY A 52 11.31 -2.61 3.94
C GLY A 52 12.41 -1.59 4.26
N CYS A 53 12.44 -0.44 3.58
CA CYS A 53 13.47 0.58 3.78
C CYS A 53 12.94 1.99 3.56
N THR A 54 13.62 2.99 4.12
CA THR A 54 13.35 4.42 3.86
C THR A 54 14.23 5.01 2.75
N GLY A 55 15.31 4.33 2.36
CA GLY A 55 16.33 4.87 1.45
C GLY A 55 16.01 4.84 -0.05
N CYS A 56 14.97 4.11 -0.50
CA CYS A 56 14.58 4.10 -1.90
C CYS A 56 13.58 5.24 -2.18
N PRO A 57 13.89 6.22 -3.06
CA PRO A 57 12.96 7.31 -3.37
C PRO A 57 11.90 6.91 -4.39
N TYR A 58 12.00 5.74 -5.00
CA TYR A 58 11.10 5.31 -6.08
C TYR A 58 9.69 5.02 -5.56
N LEU A 59 8.68 5.63 -6.20
CA LEU A 59 7.27 5.59 -5.81
C LEU A 59 6.34 5.11 -6.92
N TYR A 60 6.88 4.38 -7.91
CA TYR A 60 6.12 3.82 -9.03
C TYR A 60 5.26 4.87 -9.74
N GLU A 61 5.89 5.93 -10.24
CA GLU A 61 5.24 7.06 -10.90
C GLU A 61 4.47 6.64 -12.17
N GLU A 62 4.81 5.49 -12.75
CA GLU A 62 4.12 4.90 -13.89
C GLU A 62 2.71 4.36 -13.55
N ILE A 63 2.38 4.20 -12.27
CA ILE A 63 1.04 3.79 -11.82
C ILE A 63 0.21 5.05 -11.57
N ASP A 64 -0.92 5.15 -12.26
CA ASP A 64 -1.85 6.27 -12.12
C ASP A 64 -2.63 6.16 -10.79
N ALA A 65 -2.20 6.93 -9.80
CA ALA A 65 -2.79 6.98 -8.47
C ALA A 65 -2.74 8.40 -7.89
N ASN A 66 -3.86 8.84 -7.30
CA ASN A 66 -3.98 10.19 -6.72
C ASN A 66 -3.08 10.35 -5.48
N GLU A 67 -3.07 9.33 -4.61
CA GLU A 67 -2.25 9.32 -3.40
C GLU A 67 -1.26 8.15 -3.34
N ARG A 68 -0.17 8.33 -2.59
CA ARG A 68 0.86 7.31 -2.36
C ARG A 68 1.02 7.10 -0.86
N ILE A 69 0.73 5.89 -0.40
CA ILE A 69 0.73 5.52 1.01
C ILE A 69 1.86 4.53 1.25
N LEU A 70 2.78 4.86 2.15
CA LEU A 70 3.94 4.03 2.47
C LEU A 70 3.67 3.20 3.73
N CYS A 71 4.00 1.91 3.67
CA CYS A 71 4.04 1.02 4.82
C CYS A 71 5.44 0.42 4.92
N VAL A 72 6.28 0.98 5.78
CA VAL A 72 7.72 0.69 5.86
C VAL A 72 8.03 -0.40 6.90
N LYS A 73 7.22 -0.46 7.96
CA LYS A 73 7.31 -1.42 9.05
C LYS A 73 5.93 -1.76 9.59
N GLN A 74 5.88 -2.81 10.42
CA GLN A 74 4.64 -3.28 11.02
C GLN A 74 3.92 -2.22 11.87
N ASP A 75 4.66 -1.32 12.52
CA ASP A 75 4.08 -0.24 13.34
C ASP A 75 3.31 0.79 12.51
N ASP A 76 3.55 0.87 11.20
CA ASP A 76 2.89 1.84 10.32
C ASP A 76 1.47 1.39 9.95
N ILE A 77 1.13 0.11 10.17
CA ILE A 77 -0.14 -0.49 9.75
C ILE A 77 -1.37 0.30 10.25
N PRO A 78 -1.48 0.70 11.53
CA PRO A 78 -2.63 1.46 12.00
C PRO A 78 -2.82 2.79 11.26
N GLU A 79 -1.73 3.54 11.06
CA GLU A 79 -1.76 4.82 10.35
C GLU A 79 -2.15 4.63 8.88
N VAL A 80 -1.62 3.58 8.23
CA VAL A 80 -1.96 3.23 6.84
C VAL A 80 -3.44 2.88 6.70
N ILE A 81 -4.02 2.14 7.65
CA ILE A 81 -5.45 1.81 7.66
C ILE A 81 -6.28 3.08 7.79
N GLU A 82 -5.95 3.98 8.72
CA GLU A 82 -6.68 5.24 8.89
C GLU A 82 -6.62 6.11 7.63
N LYS A 83 -5.44 6.22 7.00
CA LYS A 83 -5.29 6.93 5.72
C LYS A 83 -6.20 6.36 4.64
N ILE A 84 -6.19 5.04 4.43
CA ILE A 84 -7.04 4.40 3.42
C ILE A 84 -8.54 4.59 3.72
N ARG A 85 -8.95 4.56 4.99
CA ARG A 85 -10.36 4.76 5.38
C ARG A 85 -10.84 6.20 5.17
N ASN A 86 -9.93 7.18 5.18
CA ASN A 86 -10.21 8.60 5.01
C ASN A 86 -9.99 9.11 3.59
N LEU A 87 -9.54 8.27 2.65
CA LEU A 87 -9.52 8.58 1.22
C LEU A 87 -10.92 9.04 0.78
#